data_AF-A0A3C0TDT7-F1
#
_entry.id   AF-A0A3C0TDT7-F1
#
_cell.length_a   1.000
_cell.length_b   1.000
_cell.length_c   1.000
_cell.angle_alpha   90.00
_cell.angle_beta   90.00
_cell.angle_gamma   90.00
#
_symmetry.space_group_name_H-M   'P 1'
#
loop_
_entity.id
_entity.type
_entity.pdbx_description
1 polymer ?
#
loop_
_entity_poly.entity_id
_entity_poly.type
_entity_poly.pdbx_seq_one_letter_code
_entity_poly.pdbx_strand_id
1 'polypeptide(L)'
;MGEMYPFTLNNKLQCITEPCPWYEDGEDSPWGRPIIPVEMISVLTYYTSRRNEMPVKGPSVGLFADQEIKLIKGPLFVNYPYRLKRECIALSESRRVESNWVRTSVYDEDELVAECILNSATMKASYARYEEEALALGKKLD
;
A
#
# COMPACT_ATOMS: atom_id res chain seq x y z
N MET A 1 -2.83 7.87 -10.59
CA MET A 1 -2.99 6.46 -10.19
C MET A 1 -4.16 6.37 -9.20
N GLY A 2 -5.40 6.38 -9.69
CA GLY A 2 -6.60 6.51 -8.85
C GLY A 2 -6.68 7.82 -8.06
N GLU A 3 -7.78 8.04 -7.33
CA GLU A 3 -7.97 9.26 -6.52
C GLU A 3 -7.00 9.36 -5.33
N MET A 4 -6.51 8.21 -4.81
CA MET A 4 -5.59 8.21 -3.67
C MET A 4 -4.19 8.72 -4.01
N TYR A 5 -3.80 8.66 -5.29
CA TYR A 5 -2.51 9.14 -5.75
C TYR A 5 -2.71 10.01 -7.00
N PRO A 6 -2.98 11.32 -6.81
CA PRO A 6 -3.35 12.26 -7.88
C PRO A 6 -2.12 12.73 -8.68
N PHE A 7 -1.27 11.79 -9.07
CA PHE A 7 -0.11 12.00 -9.92
C PHE A 7 0.10 10.81 -10.86
N THR A 8 0.92 11.01 -11.89
CA THR A 8 1.36 9.98 -12.83
C THR A 8 2.77 9.48 -12.49
N LEU A 9 3.17 8.33 -13.02
CA LEU A 9 4.56 7.87 -12.91
C LEU A 9 5.52 8.93 -13.48
N ASN A 10 5.20 9.54 -14.62
CA ASN A 10 6.02 10.59 -15.22
C ASN A 10 6.19 11.78 -14.26
N ASN A 11 5.14 12.23 -13.56
CA ASN A 11 5.28 13.28 -12.55
C ASN A 11 6.22 12.86 -11.41
N LYS A 12 6.17 11.60 -10.99
CA LYS A 12 7.08 11.09 -9.95
C LYS A 12 8.54 11.08 -10.41
N LEU A 13 8.81 10.63 -11.63
CA LEU A 13 10.16 10.54 -12.19
C LEU A 13 10.84 11.92 -12.28
N GLN A 14 10.09 13.01 -12.49
CA GLN A 14 10.64 14.37 -12.49
C GLN A 14 11.16 14.84 -11.12
N CYS A 15 10.81 14.16 -10.02
CA CYS A 15 11.15 14.58 -8.67
C CYS A 15 11.81 13.47 -7.85
N ILE A 16 12.18 12.35 -8.48
CA ILE A 16 12.94 11.30 -7.81
C ILE A 16 14.37 11.80 -7.58
N THR A 17 14.88 11.67 -6.36
CA THR A 17 16.22 12.15 -6.01
C THR A 17 17.32 11.18 -6.41
N GLU A 18 16.96 9.89 -6.55
CA GLU A 18 17.84 8.81 -7.01
C GLU A 18 17.34 8.31 -8.38
N PRO A 19 17.61 9.06 -9.47
CA PRO A 19 17.19 8.65 -10.80
C PRO A 19 17.94 7.38 -11.21
N CYS A 20 17.24 6.48 -11.90
CA CYS A 20 17.83 5.29 -12.51
C CYS A 20 17.41 5.25 -13.99
N PRO A 21 18.36 5.07 -14.93
CA PRO A 21 18.02 4.95 -16.36
C PRO A 21 16.97 3.87 -16.66
N TRP A 22 16.92 2.83 -15.83
CA TRP A 22 15.99 1.71 -15.97
C TRP A 22 14.51 2.10 -15.76
N TYR A 23 14.24 3.30 -15.24
CA TYR A 23 12.87 3.78 -15.05
C TYR A 23 12.30 4.49 -16.29
N GLU A 24 13.16 4.98 -17.17
CA GLU A 24 12.78 5.86 -18.29
C GLU A 24 12.77 5.11 -19.62
N ASP A 25 13.87 4.41 -19.93
CA ASP A 25 14.04 3.71 -21.20
C ASP A 25 14.31 2.21 -20.99
N GLY A 26 13.80 1.40 -21.90
CA GLY A 26 14.03 -0.03 -21.94
C GLY A 26 15.41 -0.42 -22.44
N GLU A 27 16.06 0.43 -23.25
CA GLU A 27 17.36 0.12 -23.86
C GLU A 27 18.48 -0.04 -22.82
N ASP A 28 18.51 0.84 -21.81
CA ASP A 28 19.49 0.79 -20.73
C ASP A 28 19.12 -0.19 -19.60
N SER A 29 17.89 -0.72 -19.65
CA SER A 29 17.37 -1.69 -18.68
C SER A 29 17.84 -3.11 -19.02
N PRO A 30 18.41 -3.87 -18.06
CA PRO A 30 18.78 -5.28 -18.26
C PRO A 30 17.60 -6.17 -18.69
N TRP A 31 16.36 -5.69 -18.53
CA TRP A 31 15.14 -6.39 -18.89
C TRP A 31 14.55 -5.93 -20.24
N GLY A 32 15.21 -5.01 -20.97
CA GLY A 32 14.78 -4.52 -22.27
C GLY A 32 13.51 -3.65 -22.24
N ARG A 33 13.09 -3.21 -21.05
CA ARG A 33 11.89 -2.39 -20.82
C ARG A 33 11.96 -1.66 -19.48
N PRO A 34 11.24 -0.54 -19.32
CA PRO A 34 11.27 0.24 -18.09
C PRO A 34 10.65 -0.52 -16.91
N ILE A 35 11.31 -0.41 -15.76
CA ILE A 35 10.88 -1.00 -14.49
C ILE A 35 10.18 0.04 -13.62
N ILE A 36 9.31 -0.43 -12.72
CA ILE A 36 8.64 0.42 -11.74
C ILE A 36 9.64 0.78 -10.61
N PRO A 37 9.84 2.07 -10.30
CA PRO A 37 10.61 2.48 -9.12
C PRO A 37 10.06 1.83 -7.84
N VAL A 38 10.93 1.44 -6.91
CA VAL A 38 10.51 0.68 -5.72
C VAL A 38 9.43 1.43 -4.91
N GLU A 39 9.56 2.74 -4.78
CA GLU A 39 8.57 3.56 -4.07
C GLU A 39 7.20 3.59 -4.76
N MET A 40 7.16 3.36 -6.07
CA MET A 40 5.94 3.30 -6.87
C MET A 40 5.24 1.94 -6.78
N ILE A 41 5.90 0.89 -6.29
CA ILE A 41 5.28 -0.41 -6.04
C ILE A 41 4.24 -0.30 -4.91
N SER A 42 4.50 0.51 -3.89
CA SER A 42 3.55 0.83 -2.82
C SER A 42 2.24 1.41 -3.39
N VAL A 43 2.38 2.35 -4.33
CA VAL A 43 1.28 3.02 -5.01
C VAL A 43 0.50 2.03 -5.86
N LEU A 44 1.17 1.21 -6.67
CA LEU A 44 0.55 0.17 -7.49
C LEU A 44 -0.25 -0.84 -6.64
N THR A 45 0.30 -1.25 -5.50
CA THR A 45 -0.33 -2.26 -4.65
C THR A 45 -1.45 -1.68 -3.78
N TYR A 46 -1.50 -0.35 -3.57
CA TYR A 46 -2.49 0.30 -2.71
C TYR A 46 -3.54 1.18 -3.42
N TYR A 47 -3.33 1.68 -4.65
CA TYR A 47 -4.24 2.70 -5.25
C TYR A 47 -5.71 2.26 -5.45
N THR A 48 -6.00 0.96 -5.35
CA THR A 48 -7.35 0.39 -5.38
C THR A 48 -7.82 -0.14 -4.03
N SER A 49 -7.10 0.12 -2.93
CA SER A 49 -7.37 -0.45 -1.61
C SER A 49 -8.72 -0.04 -1.02
N ARG A 50 -9.25 1.15 -1.37
CA ARG A 50 -10.62 1.56 -1.02
C ARG A 50 -11.72 0.66 -1.58
N ARG A 51 -11.41 -0.19 -2.57
CA ARG A 51 -12.34 -1.22 -3.06
C ARG A 51 -12.39 -2.44 -2.14
N ASN A 52 -11.41 -2.61 -1.25
CA ASN A 52 -11.41 -3.70 -0.29
C ASN A 52 -12.32 -3.33 0.89
N GLU A 53 -13.15 -4.26 1.31
CA GLU A 53 -14.28 -4.08 2.22
C GLU A 53 -13.88 -3.97 3.71
N MET A 54 -12.75 -3.31 4.03
CA MET A 54 -12.34 -3.07 5.42
C MET A 54 -12.52 -1.60 5.79
N PRO A 55 -13.76 -1.19 6.14
CA PRO A 55 -14.03 0.19 6.52
C PRO A 55 -13.30 0.54 7.82
N VAL A 56 -12.61 1.67 7.80
CA VAL A 56 -12.10 2.32 9.01
C VAL A 56 -13.14 3.34 9.47
N LYS A 57 -13.46 3.34 10.77
CA LYS A 57 -14.34 4.36 11.34
C LYS A 57 -13.67 5.74 11.24
N GLY A 58 -14.43 6.72 10.77
CA GLY A 58 -13.93 8.07 10.55
C GLY A 58 -14.99 9.16 10.81
N PRO A 59 -14.60 10.43 10.72
CA PRO A 59 -13.26 10.90 10.37
C PRO A 59 -12.22 10.51 11.45
N SER A 60 -11.04 10.10 11.01
CA SER A 60 -9.93 9.70 11.88
C SER A 60 -8.60 9.91 11.16
N VAL A 61 -7.52 10.05 11.93
CA VAL A 61 -6.16 10.17 11.43
C VAL A 61 -5.60 8.78 11.19
N GLY A 62 -5.32 8.48 9.92
CA GLY A 62 -4.67 7.25 9.48
C GLY A 62 -3.16 7.44 9.26
N LEU A 63 -2.41 6.36 9.38
CA LEU A 63 -0.96 6.29 9.20
C LEU A 63 -0.59 5.02 8.42
N PHE A 64 0.41 5.10 7.56
CA PHE A 64 1.14 3.90 7.12
C PHE A 64 2.21 3.63 8.18
N ALA A 65 1.97 2.63 9.01
CA ALA A 65 2.80 2.34 10.17
C ALA A 65 4.03 1.48 9.82
N ASP A 66 3.88 0.59 8.85
CA ASP A 66 4.96 -0.27 8.37
C ASP A 66 4.65 -0.77 6.96
N GLN A 67 5.70 -1.05 6.20
CA GLN A 67 5.56 -1.60 4.85
C GLN A 67 6.74 -2.50 4.48
N GLU A 68 6.42 -3.69 3.99
CA GLU A 68 7.37 -4.59 3.33
C GLU A 68 7.06 -4.72 1.84
N ILE A 69 8.09 -4.67 1.01
CA ILE A 69 8.01 -4.97 -0.43
C ILE A 69 8.99 -6.12 -0.72
N LYS A 70 8.48 -7.19 -1.31
CA LYS A 70 9.25 -8.36 -1.72
C LYS A 70 9.11 -8.60 -3.21
N LEU A 71 10.20 -8.46 -3.95
CA LEU A 71 10.30 -8.84 -5.36
C LEU A 71 10.79 -10.30 -5.45
N ILE A 72 10.07 -11.15 -6.19
CA ILE A 72 10.30 -12.60 -6.21
C ILE A 72 10.96 -13.02 -7.53
N LYS A 73 10.44 -12.53 -8.67
CA LYS A 73 10.91 -12.89 -10.03
C LYS A 73 11.51 -11.70 -10.78
N GLY A 74 12.20 -10.82 -10.05
CA GLY A 74 12.76 -9.59 -10.59
C GLY A 74 11.84 -8.38 -10.40
N PRO A 75 12.07 -7.29 -11.14
CA PRO A 75 11.30 -6.06 -11.00
C PRO A 75 9.90 -6.20 -11.59
N LEU A 76 9.03 -5.26 -11.21
CA LEU A 76 7.76 -5.05 -11.90
C LEU A 76 7.94 -4.08 -13.06
N PHE A 77 7.16 -4.23 -14.11
CA PHE A 77 7.29 -3.45 -15.34
C PHE A 77 6.19 -2.40 -15.51
N VAL A 78 6.58 -1.27 -16.09
CA VAL A 78 5.63 -0.20 -16.44
C VAL A 78 4.67 -0.68 -17.53
N ASN A 79 3.41 -0.21 -17.47
CA ASN A 79 2.33 -0.54 -18.42
C ASN A 79 2.08 -2.04 -18.58
N TYR A 80 2.27 -2.81 -17.51
CA TYR A 80 2.03 -4.25 -17.51
C TYR A 80 0.80 -4.62 -16.66
N PRO A 81 -0.12 -5.47 -17.17
CA PRO A 81 -1.42 -5.70 -16.54
C PRO A 81 -1.37 -6.78 -15.44
N TYR A 82 -0.63 -6.52 -14.36
CA TYR A 82 -0.58 -7.45 -13.22
C TYR A 82 -1.94 -7.66 -12.56
N ARG A 83 -2.20 -8.89 -12.10
CA ARG A 83 -3.37 -9.22 -11.29
C ARG A 83 -3.03 -9.10 -9.81
N LEU A 84 -3.79 -8.29 -9.07
CA LEU A 84 -3.59 -8.08 -7.64
C LEU A 84 -4.59 -8.92 -6.83
N LYS A 85 -4.09 -9.69 -5.86
CA LYS A 85 -4.91 -10.34 -4.83
C LYS A 85 -4.59 -9.71 -3.48
N ARG A 86 -5.61 -9.45 -2.66
CA ARG A 86 -5.44 -8.84 -1.34
C ARG A 86 -6.05 -9.69 -0.26
N GLU A 87 -5.37 -9.72 0.87
CA GLU A 87 -5.75 -10.50 2.04
C GLU A 87 -5.47 -9.68 3.29
N CYS A 88 -6.43 -9.58 4.20
CA CYS A 88 -6.16 -9.10 5.55
C CYS A 88 -5.52 -10.23 6.35
N ILE A 89 -4.26 -10.05 6.73
CA ILE A 89 -3.45 -11.11 7.33
C ILE A 89 -3.34 -10.95 8.85
N ALA A 90 -3.62 -9.75 9.37
CA ALA A 90 -3.71 -9.50 10.80
C ALA A 90 -4.54 -8.25 11.08
N LEU A 91 -5.24 -8.28 12.22
CA LEU A 91 -5.80 -7.12 12.88
C LEU A 91 -5.14 -7.01 14.24
N SER A 92 -4.73 -5.81 14.62
CA SER A 92 -4.10 -5.58 15.91
C SER A 92 -4.50 -4.23 16.48
N GLU A 93 -4.35 -4.08 17.79
CA GLU A 93 -4.50 -2.79 18.44
C GLU A 93 -3.49 -2.63 19.57
N SER A 94 -3.07 -1.40 19.78
CA SER A 94 -2.43 -0.94 21.02
C SER A 94 -3.40 -0.03 21.77
N ARG A 95 -2.99 0.51 22.91
CA ARG A 95 -3.80 1.52 23.63
C ARG A 95 -4.20 2.71 22.75
N ARG A 96 -3.34 3.14 21.82
CA ARG A 96 -3.54 4.38 21.03
C ARG A 96 -3.95 4.15 19.58
N VAL A 97 -3.71 2.96 19.04
CA VAL A 97 -3.83 2.68 17.60
C VAL A 97 -4.57 1.38 17.35
N GLU A 98 -5.43 1.36 16.33
CA GLU A 98 -5.94 0.15 15.68
C GLU A 98 -5.27 -0.01 14.31
N SER A 99 -4.86 -1.23 13.96
CA SER A 99 -4.11 -1.55 12.76
C SER A 99 -4.74 -2.70 11.99
N ASN A 100 -4.75 -2.58 10.66
CA ASN A 100 -4.94 -3.71 9.76
C ASN A 100 -3.68 -3.94 8.94
N TRP A 101 -3.35 -5.20 8.74
CA TRP A 101 -2.24 -5.64 7.91
C TRP A 101 -2.81 -6.27 6.66
N VAL A 102 -2.50 -5.69 5.51
CA VAL A 102 -2.97 -6.18 4.21
C VAL A 102 -1.78 -6.66 3.41
N ARG A 103 -1.79 -7.95 3.06
CA ARG A 103 -0.91 -8.52 2.05
C ARG A 103 -1.54 -8.31 0.68
N THR A 104 -0.78 -7.73 -0.23
CA THR A 104 -1.11 -7.67 -1.66
C THR A 104 -0.13 -8.56 -2.42
N SER A 105 -0.63 -9.65 -2.97
CA SER A 105 0.11 -10.53 -3.88
C SER A 105 -0.06 -10.05 -5.32
N VAL A 106 1.05 -9.89 -6.02
CA VAL A 106 1.11 -9.44 -7.42
C VAL A 106 1.39 -10.66 -8.30
N TYR A 107 0.47 -10.92 -9.23
CA TYR A 107 0.57 -12.02 -10.17
C TYR A 107 0.82 -11.53 -11.59
N ASP A 108 1.75 -12.18 -12.27
CA ASP A 108 1.85 -12.19 -13.72
C ASP A 108 1.18 -13.49 -14.20
N GLU A 109 0.04 -13.37 -14.87
CA GLU A 109 -0.88 -14.48 -15.11
C GLU A 109 -1.22 -15.24 -13.81
N ASP A 110 -0.63 -16.43 -13.61
CA ASP A 110 -0.77 -17.28 -12.43
C ASP A 110 0.51 -17.34 -11.57
N GLU A 111 1.61 -16.72 -12.01
CA GLU A 111 2.87 -16.71 -11.29
C GLU A 111 2.94 -15.56 -10.27
N LEU A 112 3.31 -15.88 -9.02
CA LEU A 112 3.55 -14.87 -7.98
C LEU A 112 4.90 -14.19 -8.21
N VAL A 113 4.88 -12.91 -8.59
CA VAL A 113 6.09 -12.15 -8.97
C VAL A 113 6.52 -11.15 -7.90
N ALA A 114 5.60 -10.67 -7.07
CA ALA A 114 5.90 -9.80 -5.94
C ALA A 114 4.85 -9.91 -4.82
N GLU A 115 5.23 -9.48 -3.62
CA GLU A 115 4.35 -9.32 -2.47
C GLU A 115 4.60 -7.96 -1.81
N CYS A 116 3.53 -7.30 -1.36
CA CYS A 116 3.63 -6.12 -0.52
C CYS A 116 2.76 -6.31 0.71
N ILE A 117 3.31 -6.10 1.91
CA ILE A 117 2.55 -6.06 3.15
C ILE A 117 2.51 -4.61 3.61
N LEU A 118 1.32 -4.10 3.88
CA LEU A 118 1.12 -2.75 4.41
C LEU A 118 0.35 -2.82 5.73
N ASN A 119 0.94 -2.26 6.78
CA ASN A 119 0.27 -2.00 8.05
C ASN A 119 -0.33 -0.60 8.01
N SER A 120 -1.66 -0.54 7.90
CA SER A 120 -2.41 0.71 8.00
C SER A 120 -2.95 0.86 9.41
N ALA A 121 -2.54 1.94 10.08
CA ALA A 121 -2.89 2.28 11.45
C ALA A 121 -3.88 3.44 11.50
N THR A 122 -4.74 3.44 12.52
CA THR A 122 -5.69 4.52 12.82
C THR A 122 -5.52 4.97 14.27
N MET A 123 -5.38 6.28 14.47
CA MET A 123 -5.26 6.88 15.80
C MET A 123 -6.63 6.95 16.48
N LYS A 124 -6.84 6.16 17.52
CA LYS A 124 -8.13 6.01 18.20
C LYS A 124 -8.72 7.33 18.70
N ALA A 125 -7.89 8.14 19.36
CA ALA A 125 -8.30 9.42 19.94
C ALA A 125 -8.67 10.49 18.89
N SER A 126 -8.36 10.27 17.62
CA SER A 126 -8.75 11.19 16.54
C SER A 126 -10.18 10.93 16.04
N TYR A 127 -10.77 9.78 16.38
CA TYR A 127 -12.16 9.48 16.07
C TYR A 127 -13.06 10.00 17.20
N ALA A 128 -13.93 10.96 16.87
CA ALA A 128 -14.73 11.70 17.87
C ALA A 128 -15.58 10.82 18.79
N ARG A 129 -16.05 9.66 18.30
CA ARG A 129 -16.91 8.74 19.05
C ARG A 129 -16.18 7.53 19.61
N TYR A 130 -14.84 7.51 19.56
CA TYR A 130 -14.08 6.34 19.98
C TYR A 130 -14.36 5.97 21.45
N GLU A 131 -14.34 6.95 22.35
CA GLU A 131 -14.57 6.71 23.79
C GLU A 131 -15.99 6.19 24.07
N GLU A 132 -17.02 6.86 23.53
CA GLU A 132 -18.42 6.44 23.64
C GLU A 132 -18.61 4.99 23.19
N GLU A 133 -18.10 4.66 21.99
CA GLU A 133 -18.28 3.34 21.41
C GLU A 133 -17.41 2.26 22.09
N ALA A 134 -16.20 2.61 22.54
CA ALA A 134 -15.34 1.70 23.27
C ALA A 134 -15.96 1.33 24.63
N LEU A 135 -16.53 2.30 25.35
CA LEU A 135 -17.25 2.07 26.61
C LEU A 135 -18.51 1.21 26.38
N ALA A 136 -19.26 1.47 25.30
CA ALA A 136 -20.42 0.65 24.94
C ALA A 136 -20.05 -0.82 24.64
N LEU A 137 -18.82 -1.07 24.18
CA LEU A 137 -18.24 -2.40 23.97
C LEU A 137 -17.56 -2.98 25.23
N GLY A 138 -17.58 -2.27 26.37
CA GLY A 138 -16.96 -2.71 27.62
C GLY A 138 -15.43 -2.62 27.65
N LYS A 139 -14.81 -1.84 26.75
CA LYS A 139 -13.36 -1.58 26.81
C LYS A 139 -13.02 -0.67 27.98
N LYS A 140 -11.91 -0.99 28.66
CA LYS A 140 -11.25 -0.09 29.63
C LYS A 140 -10.29 0.83 28.89
N LEU A 141 -10.33 2.13 29.19
CA LEU A 141 -9.56 3.16 28.46
C LEU A 141 -8.34 3.68 29.24
N ASP A 142 -8.17 3.15 30.45
CA ASP A 142 -7.14 3.38 31.44
C ASP A 142 -5.72 2.93 30.99
#